data_AF-A0A9Q4AP93-F1
#
_entry.id   AF-A0A9Q4AP93-F1
#
_cell.length_a   1.000
_cell.length_b   1.000
_cell.length_c   1.000
_cell.angle_alpha   90.00
_cell.angle_beta   90.00
_cell.angle_gamma   90.00
#
_symmetry.space_group_name_H-M   'P 1'
#
loop_
_entity.id
_entity.type
_entity.pdbx_description
1 polymer ?
#
loop_
_entity_poly.entity_id
_entity_poly.type
_entity_poly.pdbx_seq_one_letter_code
_entity_poly.pdbx_strand_id
1 'polypeptide(L)'
;MNVQIDPRTMLLDAAPHYRSRTAITALQLVALIGEILLVACALGGVGWGAIALGHIGIIAALIFVVVGLERMNIETGSLQAFILLTFAGGPIGAAAAALADLQNLRPQSDALDKWYRTIAPLEAPAVTLVDLIIDGRLVRQQSRLPRPYDALLSSGTMQEKQALLAYLAIENDQKFVEVALALALRSTDQRVRVQAAAVAAYTRGKSRQRQLSGLGTDLIQDAIARPKTI
;
A
#
# COMPACT_ATOMS: atom_id res chain seq x y z
N MET A 1 -0.22 8.71 20.53
CA MET A 1 1.15 8.28 20.16
C MET A 1 1.11 7.80 18.72
N ASN A 2 1.68 8.54 17.77
CA ASN A 2 1.72 8.12 16.37
C ASN A 2 2.95 7.23 16.19
N VAL A 3 2.71 5.93 15.99
CA VAL A 3 3.75 4.97 15.61
C VAL A 3 4.16 5.31 14.19
N GLN A 4 5.40 5.76 14.02
CA GLN A 4 5.99 6.07 12.73
C GLN A 4 6.32 4.73 12.07
N ILE A 5 5.44 4.24 11.20
CA ILE A 5 5.64 3.00 10.44
C ILE A 5 6.76 3.26 9.42
N ASP A 6 7.87 2.55 9.56
CA ASP A 6 9.02 2.64 8.67
C ASP A 6 8.70 1.91 7.35
N PRO A 7 8.85 2.53 6.16
CA PRO A 7 8.63 1.85 4.89
C PRO A 7 9.50 0.58 4.70
N ARG A 8 10.61 0.46 5.45
CA ARG A 8 11.42 -0.78 5.46
C ARG A 8 10.70 -1.98 6.08
N THR A 9 9.81 -1.78 7.06
CA THR A 9 9.03 -2.90 7.61
C THR A 9 7.95 -3.38 6.64
N MET A 10 7.38 -2.48 5.82
CA MET A 10 6.38 -2.84 4.80
C MET A 10 6.94 -3.70 3.66
N LEU A 11 8.20 -3.50 3.25
CA LEU A 11 8.83 -4.30 2.19
C LEU A 11 9.28 -5.70 2.65
N LEU A 12 9.58 -5.86 3.95
CA LEU A 12 9.93 -7.15 4.53
C LEU A 12 8.71 -8.07 4.74
N ASP A 13 7.52 -7.50 4.96
CA ASP A 13 6.27 -8.24 5.13
C ASP A 13 5.67 -8.81 3.82
N ALA A 14 6.10 -8.33 2.64
CA ALA A 14 5.59 -8.85 1.36
C ALA A 14 6.25 -10.19 0.93
N ALA A 15 7.45 -10.48 1.41
CA ALA A 15 8.20 -11.69 1.07
C ALA A 15 7.59 -13.04 1.57
N PRO A 16 7.01 -13.15 2.79
CA PRO A 16 6.46 -14.43 3.27
C PRO A 16 5.25 -14.93 2.47
N HIS A 17 4.41 -14.02 1.95
CA HIS A 17 3.19 -14.40 1.24
C HIS A 17 3.43 -15.09 -0.11
N TYR A 18 4.58 -14.83 -0.76
CA TYR A 18 4.91 -15.47 -2.03
C TYR A 18 5.35 -16.93 -1.85
N ARG A 19 6.09 -17.23 -0.78
CA ARG A 19 6.58 -18.60 -0.51
C ARG A 19 5.48 -19.55 -0.02
N SER A 20 4.51 -19.05 0.75
CA SER A 20 3.38 -19.88 1.18
C SER A 20 2.50 -20.29 0.01
N ARG A 21 2.27 -19.37 -0.94
CA ARG A 21 1.44 -19.63 -2.12
C ARG A 21 2.03 -20.70 -3.04
N THR A 22 3.34 -20.66 -3.31
CA THR A 22 3.99 -21.69 -4.14
C THR A 22 3.92 -23.07 -3.49
N ALA A 23 4.07 -23.15 -2.17
CA ALA A 23 3.95 -24.41 -1.43
C ALA A 23 2.52 -24.98 -1.47
N ILE A 24 1.51 -24.12 -1.30
CA ILE A 24 0.10 -24.52 -1.38
C ILE A 24 -0.24 -25.02 -2.79
N THR A 25 0.19 -24.32 -3.84
CA THR A 25 -0.05 -24.76 -5.22
C THR A 25 0.67 -26.08 -5.53
N ALA A 26 1.90 -26.26 -5.05
CA ALA A 26 2.60 -27.53 -5.20
C ALA A 26 1.84 -28.68 -4.53
N LEU A 27 1.31 -28.46 -3.32
CA LEU A 27 0.51 -29.44 -2.60
C LEU A 27 -0.77 -29.81 -3.35
N GLN A 28 -1.50 -28.82 -3.89
CA GLN A 28 -2.70 -29.05 -4.70
C GLN A 28 -2.39 -29.86 -5.96
N LEU A 29 -1.27 -29.57 -6.65
CA LEU A 29 -0.83 -30.34 -7.82
C LEU A 29 -0.48 -31.79 -7.47
N VAL A 30 0.22 -32.01 -6.36
CA VAL A 30 0.53 -33.36 -5.87
C VAL A 30 -0.75 -34.14 -5.57
N ALA A 31 -1.72 -33.52 -4.90
CA ALA A 31 -3.02 -34.15 -4.61
C ALA A 31 -3.79 -34.47 -5.90
N LEU A 32 -3.81 -33.55 -6.87
CA LEU A 32 -4.44 -33.77 -8.17
C LEU A 32 -3.81 -34.95 -8.92
N ILE A 33 -2.47 -35.04 -8.94
CA ILE A 33 -1.77 -36.18 -9.52
C ILE A 33 -2.15 -37.48 -8.80
N GLY A 34 -2.24 -37.45 -7.47
CA GLY A 34 -2.71 -38.58 -6.66
C GLY A 34 -4.10 -39.07 -7.07
N GLU A 35 -5.06 -38.15 -7.23
CA GLU A 35 -6.41 -38.46 -7.70
C GLU A 35 -6.41 -39.08 -9.12
N ILE A 36 -5.59 -38.56 -10.03
CA ILE A 36 -5.46 -39.10 -11.40
C ILE A 36 -4.87 -40.53 -11.36
N LEU A 37 -3.88 -40.77 -10.49
CA LEU A 37 -3.29 -42.10 -10.31
C LEU A 37 -4.32 -43.08 -9.74
N LEU A 38 -5.19 -42.66 -8.82
CA LEU A 38 -6.28 -43.49 -8.33
C LEU A 38 -7.26 -43.88 -9.45
N VAL A 39 -7.59 -42.96 -10.36
CA VAL A 39 -8.40 -43.28 -11.55
C VAL A 39 -7.68 -44.30 -12.43
N ALA A 40 -6.38 -44.14 -12.66
CA ALA A 40 -5.60 -45.10 -13.43
C ALA A 40 -5.57 -46.50 -12.77
N CYS A 41 -5.45 -46.56 -11.45
CA CYS A 41 -5.54 -47.80 -10.68
C CYS A 41 -6.93 -48.45 -10.81
N ALA A 42 -8.02 -47.68 -10.74
CA ALA A 42 -9.37 -48.17 -10.97
C ALA A 42 -9.52 -48.81 -12.36
N LEU A 43 -8.99 -48.15 -13.40
CA LEU A 43 -8.96 -48.67 -14.77
C LEU A 43 -8.08 -49.94 -14.90
N GLY A 44 -7.04 -50.05 -14.08
CA GLY A 44 -6.19 -51.24 -13.96
C GLY A 44 -6.84 -52.41 -13.20
N GLY A 45 -8.10 -52.30 -12.78
CA GLY A 45 -8.84 -53.36 -12.09
C GLY A 45 -8.64 -53.40 -10.57
N VAL A 46 -8.05 -52.36 -9.97
CA VAL A 46 -8.03 -52.21 -8.51
C VAL A 46 -9.46 -52.05 -7.99
N GLY A 47 -9.80 -52.78 -6.93
CA GLY A 47 -11.15 -52.75 -6.36
C GLY A 47 -11.56 -51.36 -5.86
N TRP A 48 -12.82 -50.99 -6.09
CA TRP A 48 -13.39 -49.68 -5.71
C TRP A 48 -13.21 -49.33 -4.23
N GLY A 49 -13.17 -50.32 -3.33
CA GLY A 49 -12.91 -50.08 -1.91
C GLY A 49 -11.51 -49.51 -1.65
N ALA A 50 -10.48 -50.01 -2.34
CA ALA A 50 -9.12 -49.48 -2.23
C ALA A 50 -9.01 -48.07 -2.82
N ILE A 51 -9.73 -47.80 -3.90
CA ILE A 51 -9.81 -46.47 -4.52
C ILE A 51 -10.48 -45.46 -3.59
N ALA A 52 -11.61 -45.83 -2.98
CA ALA A 52 -12.31 -44.99 -2.01
C ALA A 52 -11.42 -44.71 -0.78
N LEU A 53 -10.72 -45.72 -0.26
CA LEU A 53 -9.77 -45.53 0.84
C LEU A 53 -8.60 -44.61 0.46
N GLY A 54 -8.08 -44.74 -0.76
CA GLY A 54 -7.05 -43.85 -1.30
C GLY A 54 -7.53 -42.40 -1.36
N HIS A 55 -8.72 -42.17 -1.90
CA HIS A 55 -9.33 -40.85 -2.00
C HIS A 55 -9.52 -40.21 -0.62
N ILE A 56 -10.13 -40.93 0.32
CA ILE A 56 -10.30 -40.45 1.70
C ILE A 56 -8.94 -40.21 2.38
N GLY A 57 -7.93 -41.03 2.08
CA GLY A 57 -6.56 -40.84 2.55
C GLY A 57 -5.93 -39.53 2.07
N ILE A 58 -6.10 -39.17 0.79
CA ILE A 58 -5.64 -37.89 0.23
C ILE A 58 -6.35 -36.73 0.95
N ILE A 59 -7.67 -36.79 1.09
CA ILE A 59 -8.46 -35.76 1.76
C ILE A 59 -8.02 -35.58 3.22
N ALA A 60 -7.85 -36.68 3.96
CA ALA A 60 -7.42 -36.64 5.36
C ALA A 60 -6.01 -36.05 5.51
N ALA A 61 -5.08 -36.38 4.60
CA ALA A 61 -3.74 -35.81 4.60
C ALA A 61 -3.78 -34.29 4.35
N LEU A 62 -4.60 -33.83 3.41
CA LEU A 62 -4.76 -32.39 3.14
C LEU A 62 -5.36 -31.65 4.34
N ILE A 63 -6.38 -32.21 5.00
CA ILE A 63 -6.97 -31.64 6.22
C ILE A 63 -5.90 -31.52 7.31
N PHE A 64 -5.08 -32.55 7.51
CA PHE A 64 -4.00 -32.52 8.50
C PHE A 64 -3.00 -31.39 8.21
N VAL A 65 -2.64 -31.19 6.93
CA VAL A 65 -1.77 -30.08 6.52
C VAL A 65 -2.42 -28.73 6.79
N VAL A 66 -3.72 -28.55 6.48
CA VAL A 66 -4.45 -27.31 6.77
C VAL A 66 -4.41 -26.99 8.27
N VAL A 67 -4.70 -27.97 9.13
CA VAL A 67 -4.64 -27.78 10.59
C VAL A 67 -3.23 -27.37 11.04
N GLY A 68 -2.19 -27.94 10.45
CA GLY A 68 -0.80 -27.57 10.73
C GLY A 68 -0.47 -26.14 10.30
N LEU A 69 -0.86 -25.76 9.07
CA LEU A 69 -0.64 -24.42 8.52
C LEU A 69 -1.41 -23.34 9.29
N GLU A 70 -2.66 -23.61 9.67
CA GLU A 70 -3.47 -22.69 10.48
C GLU A 70 -2.88 -22.47 11.87
N ARG A 71 -2.33 -23.50 12.50
CA ARG A 71 -1.57 -23.35 13.76
C ARG A 71 -0.33 -22.47 13.61
N MET A 72 0.19 -22.35 12.40
CA MET A 72 1.30 -21.45 12.06
C MET A 72 0.82 -20.07 11.58
N ASN A 73 -0.48 -19.76 11.67
CA ASN A 73 -1.11 -18.54 11.14
C ASN A 73 -0.87 -18.33 9.63
N ILE A 74 -0.77 -19.41 8.86
CA ILE A 74 -0.68 -19.35 7.39
C ILE A 74 -2.09 -19.43 6.82
N GLU A 75 -2.43 -18.53 5.90
CA GLU A 75 -3.74 -18.51 5.24
C GLU A 75 -3.92 -19.73 4.31
N THR A 76 -4.98 -20.51 4.53
CA THR A 76 -5.25 -21.79 3.86
C THR A 76 -6.52 -21.77 2.99
N GLY A 77 -7.15 -20.62 2.79
CA GLY A 77 -8.49 -20.52 2.16
C GLY A 77 -8.62 -21.22 0.81
N SER A 78 -7.62 -21.07 -0.08
CA SER A 78 -7.62 -21.76 -1.38
C SER A 78 -7.48 -23.29 -1.24
N LEU A 79 -6.70 -23.74 -0.25
CA LEU A 79 -6.52 -25.16 0.03
C LEU A 79 -7.79 -25.80 0.61
N GLN A 80 -8.52 -25.09 1.48
CA GLN A 80 -9.82 -25.54 1.99
C GLN A 80 -10.87 -25.69 0.88
N ALA A 81 -10.96 -24.71 -0.03
CA ALA A 81 -11.86 -24.79 -1.18
C ALA A 81 -11.49 -25.96 -2.10
N PHE A 82 -10.20 -26.17 -2.36
CA PHE A 82 -9.69 -27.32 -3.10
C PHE A 82 -10.11 -28.64 -2.45
N ILE A 83 -9.88 -28.81 -1.14
CA ILE A 83 -10.26 -30.02 -0.40
C ILE A 83 -11.76 -30.30 -0.53
N LEU A 84 -12.61 -29.29 -0.37
CA LEU A 84 -14.05 -29.45 -0.46
C LEU A 84 -14.49 -29.94 -1.84
N LEU A 85 -13.97 -29.31 -2.89
CA LEU A 85 -14.29 -29.70 -4.27
C LEU A 85 -13.76 -31.10 -4.58
N THR A 86 -12.52 -31.42 -4.20
CA THR A 86 -11.94 -32.75 -4.38
C THR A 86 -12.75 -33.80 -3.63
N PHE A 87 -13.16 -33.54 -2.38
CA PHE A 87 -13.97 -34.49 -1.60
C PHE A 87 -15.33 -34.76 -2.28
N ALA A 88 -15.99 -33.74 -2.80
CA ALA A 88 -17.30 -33.88 -3.42
C ALA A 88 -17.26 -34.48 -4.84
N GLY A 89 -16.26 -34.10 -5.64
CA GLY A 89 -16.17 -34.43 -7.06
C GLY A 89 -15.02 -35.34 -7.45
N GLY A 90 -14.24 -35.83 -6.48
CA GLY A 90 -13.02 -36.59 -6.69
C GLY A 90 -12.03 -35.86 -7.63
N PRO A 91 -11.50 -36.52 -8.66
CA PRO A 91 -10.54 -35.94 -9.60
C PRO A 91 -11.13 -34.76 -10.40
N ILE A 92 -12.44 -34.80 -10.73
CA ILE A 92 -13.11 -33.71 -11.47
C ILE A 92 -13.20 -32.47 -10.59
N GLY A 93 -13.53 -32.65 -9.32
CA GLY A 93 -13.55 -31.57 -8.34
C GLY A 93 -12.16 -30.95 -8.12
N ALA A 94 -11.12 -31.79 -8.00
CA ALA A 94 -9.74 -31.33 -7.90
C ALA A 94 -9.30 -30.49 -9.12
N ALA A 95 -9.66 -30.94 -10.33
CA ALA A 95 -9.36 -30.20 -11.56
C ALA A 95 -10.13 -28.87 -11.63
N ALA A 96 -11.41 -28.85 -11.24
CA ALA A 96 -12.22 -27.63 -11.19
C ALA A 96 -11.65 -26.61 -10.19
N ALA A 97 -11.21 -27.06 -9.02
CA ALA A 97 -10.57 -26.20 -8.02
C ALA A 97 -9.24 -25.63 -8.54
N ALA A 98 -8.40 -26.44 -9.18
CA ALA A 98 -7.14 -25.98 -9.78
C ALA A 98 -7.38 -24.93 -10.89
N LEU A 99 -8.42 -25.12 -11.71
CA LEU A 99 -8.82 -24.15 -12.73
C LEU A 99 -9.35 -22.84 -12.12
N ALA A 100 -10.12 -22.91 -11.04
CA ALA A 100 -10.57 -21.73 -10.32
C ALA A 100 -9.38 -20.93 -9.75
N ASP A 101 -8.39 -21.62 -9.18
CA ASP A 101 -7.16 -20.98 -8.70
C ASP A 101 -6.35 -20.34 -9.84
N LEU A 102 -6.30 -20.96 -11.03
CA LEU A 102 -5.69 -20.34 -12.22
C LEU A 102 -6.42 -19.07 -12.66
N GLN A 103 -7.75 -18.99 -12.51
CA GLN A 103 -8.50 -17.76 -12.79
C GLN A 103 -8.20 -16.67 -11.75
N ASN A 104 -8.00 -17.05 -10.49
CA ASN A 104 -7.59 -16.15 -9.41
C ASN A 104 -6.10 -15.73 -9.49
N LEU A 105 -5.30 -16.36 -10.36
CA LEU A 105 -3.95 -15.88 -10.71
C LEU A 105 -3.97 -14.73 -11.70
N ARG A 106 -5.07 -14.50 -12.43
CA ARG A 106 -5.20 -13.27 -13.20
C ARG A 106 -5.29 -12.09 -12.23
N PRO A 107 -4.53 -11.01 -12.45
CA PRO A 107 -4.57 -9.85 -11.58
C PRO A 107 -5.99 -9.25 -11.67
N GLN A 108 -6.86 -9.66 -10.74
CA GLN A 108 -8.10 -8.95 -10.45
C GLN A 108 -7.79 -7.55 -9.90
N SER A 109 -6.52 -7.25 -9.58
CA SER A 109 -6.08 -5.96 -9.06
C SER A 109 -6.60 -4.80 -9.88
N ASP A 110 -6.61 -4.86 -11.21
CA ASP A 110 -7.02 -3.69 -12.01
C ASP A 110 -8.53 -3.43 -11.94
N ALA A 111 -9.35 -4.47 -11.98
CA ALA A 111 -10.79 -4.33 -11.89
C ALA A 111 -11.25 -3.97 -10.46
N LEU A 112 -10.61 -4.56 -9.44
CA LEU A 112 -10.89 -4.32 -8.04
C LEU A 112 -10.33 -2.98 -7.56
N ASP A 113 -9.12 -2.58 -7.99
CA ASP A 113 -8.55 -1.24 -7.74
C ASP A 113 -9.39 -0.18 -8.46
N LYS A 114 -9.83 -0.42 -9.69
CA LYS A 114 -10.75 0.48 -10.39
C LYS A 114 -12.10 0.59 -9.69
N TRP A 115 -12.65 -0.51 -9.19
CA TRP A 115 -13.88 -0.50 -8.40
C TRP A 115 -13.70 0.23 -7.06
N TYR A 116 -12.61 -0.06 -6.33
CA TYR A 116 -12.26 0.63 -5.08
C TYR A 116 -12.09 2.14 -5.29
N ARG A 117 -11.37 2.55 -6.34
CA ARG A 117 -11.24 3.97 -6.71
C ARG A 117 -12.57 4.62 -7.13
N THR A 118 -13.56 3.81 -7.51
CA THR A 118 -14.90 4.30 -7.84
C THR A 118 -15.74 4.52 -6.58
N ILE A 119 -15.70 3.60 -5.61
CA ILE A 119 -16.50 3.69 -4.37
C ILE A 119 -15.84 4.53 -3.27
N ALA A 120 -14.51 4.58 -3.27
CA ALA A 120 -13.67 5.34 -2.37
C ALA A 120 -12.64 6.07 -3.24
N PRO A 121 -13.07 7.09 -4.02
CA PRO A 121 -12.11 7.93 -4.71
C PRO A 121 -11.10 8.43 -3.69
N LEU A 122 -9.80 8.28 -4.00
CA LEU A 122 -8.76 8.91 -3.20
C LEU A 122 -9.18 10.36 -3.02
N GLU A 123 -9.27 10.82 -1.77
CA GLU A 123 -9.60 12.20 -1.46
C GLU A 123 -8.77 13.07 -2.39
N ALA A 124 -9.42 13.76 -3.34
CA ALA A 124 -8.76 14.80 -4.10
C ALA A 124 -8.08 15.66 -3.05
N PRO A 125 -6.75 15.93 -3.17
CA PRO A 125 -6.00 16.59 -2.11
C PRO A 125 -6.83 17.77 -1.67
N ALA A 126 -7.34 17.69 -0.43
CA ALA A 126 -8.36 18.60 0.04
C ALA A 126 -7.85 19.99 -0.26
N VAL A 127 -8.50 20.72 -1.18
CA VAL A 127 -8.02 21.99 -1.71
C VAL A 127 -7.60 22.80 -0.50
N THR A 128 -6.29 22.85 -0.26
CA THR A 128 -5.83 23.32 1.03
C THR A 128 -6.10 24.82 1.02
N LEU A 129 -6.33 25.44 2.17
CA LEU A 129 -6.36 26.91 2.22
C LEU A 129 -5.13 27.51 1.54
N VAL A 130 -4.01 26.78 1.51
CA VAL A 130 -2.80 27.08 0.77
C VAL A 130 -3.00 27.09 -0.75
N ASP A 131 -3.68 26.11 -1.35
CA ASP A 131 -3.98 26.10 -2.79
C ASP A 131 -4.91 27.27 -3.18
N LEU A 132 -5.89 27.62 -2.35
CA LEU A 132 -6.73 28.81 -2.57
C LEU A 132 -5.95 30.13 -2.45
N ILE A 133 -4.93 30.16 -1.60
CA ILE A 133 -4.01 31.29 -1.44
C ILE A 133 -3.04 31.39 -2.62
N ILE A 134 -2.56 30.25 -3.15
CA ILE A 134 -1.64 30.16 -4.30
C ILE A 134 -2.34 30.49 -5.62
N ASP A 135 -3.56 30.02 -5.84
CA ASP A 135 -4.33 30.23 -7.07
C ASP A 135 -4.80 31.68 -7.29
N GLY A 136 -4.41 32.62 -6.41
CA GLY A 136 -4.65 34.05 -6.60
C GLY A 136 -6.12 34.45 -6.60
N ARG A 137 -7.05 33.54 -6.29
CA ARG A 137 -8.50 33.81 -6.20
C ARG A 137 -8.86 34.78 -5.06
N LEU A 138 -7.90 35.15 -4.20
CA LEU A 138 -8.05 36.18 -3.16
C LEU A 138 -7.14 37.41 -3.33
N VAL A 139 -6.09 37.37 -4.16
CA VAL A 139 -5.10 38.46 -4.22
C VAL A 139 -4.63 38.70 -5.66
N ARG A 140 -5.08 39.79 -6.28
CA ARG A 140 -4.43 40.34 -7.49
C ARG A 140 -3.02 40.79 -7.11
N GLN A 141 -2.00 40.21 -7.77
CA GLN A 141 -0.60 40.64 -7.70
C GLN A 141 -0.45 42.07 -8.24
N GLN A 142 -0.74 43.06 -7.42
CA GLN A 142 -0.37 44.45 -7.65
C GLN A 142 0.13 45.04 -6.34
N SER A 143 1.38 44.77 -5.98
CA SER A 143 2.20 45.78 -5.30
C SER A 143 3.65 45.33 -5.18
N ARG A 144 4.52 46.30 -5.43
CA ARG A 144 5.97 46.24 -5.30
C ARG A 144 6.34 45.85 -3.87
N LEU A 145 7.15 44.81 -3.68
CA LEU A 145 7.90 44.61 -2.44
C LEU A 145 9.38 44.81 -2.74
N PRO A 146 10.04 45.69 -1.95
CA PRO A 146 10.68 45.18 -0.75
C PRO A 146 10.38 46.07 0.45
N ARG A 147 9.36 45.71 1.22
CA ARG A 147 9.25 46.12 2.62
C ARG A 147 9.81 45.01 3.50
N PRO A 148 10.52 45.33 4.59
CA PRO A 148 11.02 44.32 5.52
C PRO A 148 9.85 43.52 6.11
N TYR A 149 10.00 42.20 6.19
CA TYR A 149 8.96 41.24 6.56
C TYR A 149 8.29 41.57 7.90
N ASP A 150 9.07 42.02 8.87
CA ASP A 150 8.59 42.41 10.19
C ASP A 150 7.58 43.56 10.12
N ALA A 151 7.79 44.50 9.19
CA ALA A 151 6.86 45.61 8.96
C ALA A 151 5.55 45.12 8.31
N LEU A 152 5.60 44.13 7.41
CA LEU A 152 4.40 43.57 6.77
C LEU A 152 3.55 42.75 7.73
N LEU A 153 4.18 41.96 8.61
CA LEU A 153 3.44 41.16 9.59
C LEU A 153 2.83 42.02 10.71
N SER A 154 3.52 43.09 11.11
CA SER A 154 3.04 44.00 12.16
C SER A 154 2.01 45.01 11.64
N SER A 155 2.35 45.75 10.59
CA SER A 155 1.57 46.91 10.11
C SER A 155 0.90 46.72 8.75
N GLY A 156 1.20 45.63 8.06
CA GLY A 156 0.60 45.34 6.76
C GLY A 156 -0.91 45.08 6.85
N THR A 157 -1.59 45.34 5.75
CA THR A 157 -2.98 44.96 5.54
C THR A 157 -3.13 43.42 5.55
N MET A 158 -4.33 42.92 5.83
CA MET A 158 -4.59 41.47 5.82
C MET A 158 -4.24 40.84 4.46
N GLN A 159 -4.46 41.58 3.37
CA GLN A 159 -4.12 41.16 2.02
C GLN A 159 -2.60 41.00 1.82
N GLU A 160 -1.79 41.95 2.33
CA GLU A 160 -0.33 41.86 2.30
C GLU A 160 0.19 40.69 3.16
N LYS A 161 -0.44 40.42 4.31
CA LYS A 161 -0.10 39.27 5.17
C LYS A 161 -0.44 37.94 4.48
N GLN A 162 -1.58 37.86 3.78
CA GLN A 162 -1.96 36.69 3.00
C GLN A 162 -1.02 36.47 1.81
N ALA A 163 -0.66 37.53 1.09
CA ALA A 163 0.30 37.47 0.00
C ALA A 163 1.69 36.99 0.49
N LEU A 164 2.12 37.46 1.66
CA LEU A 164 3.35 37.00 2.28
C LEU A 164 3.29 35.51 2.66
N LEU A 165 2.19 35.05 3.24
CA LEU A 165 2.01 33.63 3.58
C LEU A 165 1.94 32.74 2.32
N ALA A 166 1.34 33.23 1.23
CA ALA A 166 1.37 32.58 -0.08
C ALA A 166 2.81 32.43 -0.58
N TYR A 167 3.59 33.51 -0.51
CA TYR A 167 4.99 33.53 -0.91
C TYR A 167 5.81 32.51 -0.11
N LEU A 168 5.62 32.47 1.22
CA LEU A 168 6.30 31.51 2.10
C LEU A 168 5.94 30.04 1.81
N ALA A 169 4.75 29.75 1.29
CA ALA A 169 4.37 28.40 0.90
C ALA A 169 5.12 27.90 -0.36
N ILE A 170 5.48 28.82 -1.25
CA ILE A 170 6.17 28.54 -2.51
C ILE A 170 7.69 28.56 -2.32
N GLU A 171 8.19 29.45 -1.45
CA GLU A 171 9.62 29.66 -1.19
C GLU A 171 10.34 28.39 -0.74
N ASN A 172 11.57 28.20 -1.24
CA ASN A 172 12.35 26.98 -1.02
C ASN A 172 13.45 27.15 0.03
N ASP A 173 13.77 28.37 0.44
CA ASP A 173 14.72 28.61 1.53
C ASP A 173 14.08 28.27 2.89
N GLN A 174 14.43 27.10 3.41
CA GLN A 174 13.88 26.57 4.65
C GLN A 174 14.20 27.45 5.87
N LYS A 175 15.39 28.02 5.95
CA LYS A 175 15.79 28.86 7.09
C LYS A 175 14.96 30.14 7.11
N PHE A 176 14.76 30.72 5.94
CA PHE A 176 13.93 31.90 5.77
C PHE A 176 12.46 31.63 6.14
N VAL A 177 11.90 30.53 5.64
CA VAL A 177 10.50 30.14 5.91
C VAL A 177 10.27 29.89 7.40
N GLU A 178 11.18 29.22 8.10
CA GLU A 178 11.05 28.94 9.54
C GLU A 178 11.00 30.22 10.37
N VAL A 179 11.86 31.20 10.09
CA VAL A 179 11.92 32.47 10.82
C VAL A 179 10.66 33.31 10.57
N ALA A 180 10.27 33.48 9.30
CA ALA A 180 9.10 34.29 8.94
C ALA A 180 7.79 33.68 9.48
N LEU A 181 7.70 32.34 9.49
CA LEU A 181 6.52 31.64 9.97
C LEU A 181 6.43 31.61 11.50
N ALA A 182 7.56 31.56 12.21
CA ALA A 182 7.61 31.74 13.66
C ALA A 182 7.09 33.12 14.09
N LEU A 183 7.40 34.16 13.33
CA LEU A 183 6.86 35.51 13.54
C LEU A 183 5.36 35.58 13.26
N ALA A 184 4.89 34.98 12.15
CA ALA A 184 3.48 34.97 11.78
C ALA A 184 2.60 34.20 12.79
N LEU A 185 3.10 33.11 13.37
CA LEU A 185 2.42 32.36 14.44
C LEU A 185 2.28 33.15 15.76
N ARG A 186 3.10 34.19 15.95
CA ARG A 186 3.04 35.10 17.11
C ARG A 186 2.19 36.35 16.83
N SER A 187 1.56 36.46 15.66
CA SER A 187 0.71 37.60 15.34
C SER A 187 -0.44 37.74 16.34
N THR A 188 -0.78 38.98 16.69
CA THR A 188 -1.96 39.27 17.53
C THR A 188 -3.26 38.91 16.83
N ASP A 189 -3.27 38.87 15.49
CA ASP A 189 -4.43 38.50 14.68
C ASP A 189 -4.61 36.98 14.63
N GLN A 190 -5.78 36.50 15.09
CA GLN A 190 -6.14 35.08 15.06
C GLN A 190 -6.16 34.50 13.64
N ARG A 191 -6.60 35.26 12.64
CA ARG A 191 -6.71 34.77 11.26
C ARG A 191 -5.33 34.50 10.67
N VAL A 192 -4.39 35.41 10.90
CA VAL A 192 -2.99 35.27 10.47
C VAL A 192 -2.34 34.05 11.12
N ARG A 193 -2.60 33.80 12.41
CA ARG A 193 -2.07 32.61 13.11
C ARG A 193 -2.59 31.30 12.52
N VAL A 194 -3.88 31.22 12.19
CA VAL A 194 -4.48 30.03 11.58
C VAL A 194 -3.89 29.78 10.18
N GLN A 195 -3.77 30.83 9.37
CA GLN A 195 -3.17 30.73 8.05
C GLN A 195 -1.67 30.36 8.12
N ALA A 196 -0.93 30.94 9.05
CA ALA A 196 0.46 30.59 9.29
C ALA A 196 0.61 29.13 9.74
N ALA A 197 -0.27 28.62 10.61
CA ALA A 197 -0.26 27.22 11.03
C ALA A 197 -0.54 26.25 9.86
N ALA A 198 -1.46 26.62 8.95
CA ALA A 198 -1.73 25.85 7.75
C ALA A 198 -0.50 25.79 6.81
N VAL A 199 0.14 26.93 6.58
CA VAL A 199 1.39 27.00 5.79
C VAL A 199 2.52 26.20 6.47
N ALA A 200 2.60 26.23 7.80
CA ALA A 200 3.59 25.46 8.58
C ALA A 200 3.43 23.95 8.40
N ALA A 201 2.18 23.47 8.45
CA ALA A 201 1.86 22.07 8.27
C ALA A 201 2.22 21.62 6.84
N TYR A 202 1.89 22.45 5.85
CA TYR A 202 2.21 22.21 4.45
C TYR A 202 3.73 22.13 4.20
N THR A 203 4.50 23.10 4.68
CA THR A 203 5.96 23.14 4.48
C THR A 203 6.66 21.97 5.17
N ARG A 204 6.22 21.56 6.37
CA ARG A 204 6.74 20.34 7.03
C ARG A 204 6.45 19.07 6.23
N GLY A 205 5.25 18.94 5.66
CA GLY A 205 4.89 17.82 4.79
C GLY A 205 5.79 17.73 3.56
N LYS A 206 6.01 18.88 2.89
CA LYS A 206 6.88 19.00 1.72
C LYS A 206 8.34 18.62 2.03
N SER A 207 8.89 19.06 3.17
CA SER A 207 10.24 18.68 3.60
C SER A 207 10.36 17.19 3.90
N ARG A 208 9.36 16.58 4.55
CA ARG A 208 9.33 15.12 4.79
C ARG A 208 9.28 14.34 3.48
N GLN A 209 8.48 14.79 2.51
CA GLN A 209 8.42 14.16 1.19
C GLN A 209 9.76 14.23 0.45
N ARG A 210 10.45 15.37 0.50
CA ARG A 210 11.80 15.52 -0.09
C ARG A 210 12.84 14.60 0.57
N GLN A 211 12.81 14.47 1.89
CA GLN A 211 13.69 13.54 2.62
C GLN A 211 13.44 12.09 2.18
N LEU A 212 12.18 11.69 2.02
CA LEU A 212 11.82 10.35 1.56
C LEU A 212 12.23 10.11 0.10
N SER A 213 12.09 11.10 -0.78
CA SER A 213 12.55 11.00 -2.18
C SER A 213 14.08 10.97 -2.31
N GLY A 214 14.81 11.70 -1.46
CA GLY A 214 16.27 11.63 -1.41
C GLY A 214 16.77 10.24 -0.99
N LEU A 215 16.18 9.70 0.09
CA LEU A 215 16.50 8.35 0.59
C LEU A 215 16.25 7.24 -0.44
N GLY A 216 15.20 7.36 -1.26
CA GLY A 216 14.92 6.41 -2.34
C GLY A 216 15.98 6.42 -3.45
N THR A 217 16.60 7.57 -3.70
CA THR A 217 17.61 7.75 -4.75
C THR A 217 18.96 7.18 -4.33
N ASP A 218 19.37 7.46 -3.08
CA ASP A 218 20.62 6.92 -2.50
C ASP A 218 20.58 5.40 -2.36
N LEU A 219 19.42 4.82 -1.99
CA LEU A 219 19.26 3.36 -1.88
C LEU A 219 19.36 2.62 -3.22
N ILE A 220 18.85 3.22 -4.30
CA ILE A 220 18.98 2.68 -5.65
C ILE A 220 20.44 2.77 -6.10
N GLN A 221 21.13 3.87 -5.78
CA GLN A 221 22.52 4.08 -6.13
C GLN A 221 23.45 3.11 -5.38
N ASP A 222 23.21 2.87 -4.08
CA ASP A 222 23.91 1.87 -3.26
C ASP A 222 23.66 0.42 -3.73
N ALA A 223 22.45 0.12 -4.21
CA ALA A 223 22.13 -1.21 -4.74
C ALA A 223 22.83 -1.50 -6.08
N ILE A 224 23.04 -0.46 -6.90
CA ILE A 224 23.77 -0.55 -8.18
C ILE A 224 25.29 -0.59 -7.96
N ALA A 225 25.80 0.08 -6.91
CA ALA A 225 27.23 0.20 -6.63
C ALA A 225 27.86 -1.02 -5.93
N ARG A 226 27.09 -2.02 -5.49
CA ARG A 226 27.66 -3.25 -4.89
C ARG A 226 28.21 -4.19 -5.99
N PRO A 227 29.54 -4.34 -6.14
CA PRO A 227 30.07 -5.36 -7.02
C PRO A 227 29.68 -6.75 -6.49
N LYS A 228 29.17 -7.61 -7.38
CA LYS A 228 29.02 -9.04 -7.10
C LYS A 228 30.40 -9.65 -6.94
N THR A 229 30.91 -9.70 -5.72
CA THR A 229 32.04 -10.57 -5.36
C THR A 229 31.53 -12.00 -5.39
N ILE A 230 31.93 -12.73 -6.44
CA ILE A 230 31.92 -14.19 -6.53
C ILE A 230 33.24 -14.68 -5.94
#